data_AF-B7PLZ0-F1
#
_entry.id   AF-B7PLZ0-F1
#
_cell.length_a   1.000
_cell.length_b   1.000
_cell.length_c   1.000
_cell.angle_alpha   90.00
_cell.angle_beta   90.00
_cell.angle_gamma   90.00
#
_symmetry.space_group_name_H-M   'P 1'
#
loop_
_entity.id
_entity.type
_entity.pdbx_description
1 polymer ?
#
loop_
_entity_poly.entity_id
_entity_poly.type
_entity_poly.pdbx_seq_one_letter_code
_entity_poly.pdbx_strand_id
1 'polypeptide(L)'
;EGSCGNGQGTSRVHLPSQVITKFIARARCMKRAGDGQSDWPGCAPGSELLTTLHHPNIVRVLDVFENAGHFQMVMEKHGAGMDLFEFIDRSPCLDEPLASYVVSALSYLHGLRVLHRDVKDENIILDECFHVKLIDFGSAAFMGPDRYFTTFCGTVEYCSPEVSQRRR
;
A
#
# COMPACT_ATOMS: atom_id res chain seq x y z
N GLU A 1 59.52 -4.04 -1.58
CA GLU A 1 59.49 -2.98 -0.54
C GLU A 1 58.62 -1.85 -1.08
N GLY A 2 57.36 -1.75 -0.64
CA GLY A 2 56.84 -0.63 0.17
C GLY A 2 56.23 0.45 -0.75
N SER A 3 55.03 1.00 -0.57
CA SER A 3 54.03 0.95 0.49
C SER A 3 52.68 1.35 -0.11
N CYS A 4 51.60 0.71 0.33
CA CYS A 4 50.24 1.22 0.19
C CYS A 4 50.10 2.54 0.97
N GLY A 5 49.28 3.46 0.44
CA GLY A 5 48.97 4.75 1.04
C GLY A 5 47.57 5.22 0.65
N ASN A 6 46.59 4.78 1.45
CA ASN A 6 45.28 5.32 1.79
C ASN A 6 44.55 6.35 0.91
N GLY A 7 43.29 6.02 0.64
CA GLY A 7 42.22 6.94 0.27
C GLY A 7 40.85 6.28 0.30
N GLN A 8 40.50 5.62 1.43
CA GLN A 8 39.10 5.24 1.69
C GLN A 8 38.28 6.51 1.89
N GLY A 9 37.23 6.65 1.10
CA GLY A 9 36.31 7.78 1.20
C GLY A 9 35.29 7.81 0.07
N THR A 10 34.70 6.67 -0.29
CA THR A 10 33.46 6.71 -1.08
C THR A 10 32.33 7.09 -0.12
N SER A 11 32.25 8.38 0.22
CA SER A 11 31.01 8.94 0.73
C SER A 11 29.97 8.76 -0.36
N ARG A 12 29.21 7.65 -0.28
CA ARG A 12 27.95 7.51 -1.01
C ARG A 12 27.09 8.69 -0.58
N VAL A 13 27.04 9.71 -1.42
CA VAL A 13 26.06 10.78 -1.32
C VAL A 13 24.71 10.06 -1.35
N HIS A 14 24.07 9.90 -0.19
CA HIS A 14 22.67 9.51 -0.15
C HIS A 14 21.93 10.67 -0.83
N LEU A 15 21.56 10.47 -2.10
CA LEU A 15 20.56 11.32 -2.73
C LEU A 15 19.36 11.37 -1.78
N PRO A 16 18.69 12.51 -1.62
CA PRO A 16 17.49 12.56 -0.80
C PRO A 16 16.52 11.51 -1.37
N SER A 17 16.21 10.49 -0.57
CA SER A 17 15.22 9.49 -0.94
C SER A 17 13.92 10.23 -1.18
N GLN A 18 13.49 10.30 -2.45
CA GLN A 18 12.19 10.88 -2.77
C GLN A 18 11.12 10.04 -2.08
N VAL A 19 10.15 10.71 -1.47
CA VAL A 19 9.03 10.07 -0.77
C VAL A 19 7.72 10.53 -1.39
N ILE A 20 6.71 9.67 -1.29
CA ILE A 20 5.34 10.01 -1.66
C ILE A 20 4.56 10.25 -0.38
N THR A 21 3.81 11.35 -0.35
CA THR A 21 2.96 11.69 0.81
C THR A 21 1.51 11.70 0.39
N LYS A 22 0.67 10.94 1.10
CA LYS A 22 -0.78 10.90 0.88
C LYS A 22 -1.53 11.48 2.08
N PHE A 23 -2.45 12.39 1.81
CA PHE A 23 -3.36 12.94 2.81
C PHE A 23 -4.70 12.21 2.75
N ILE A 24 -5.13 11.62 3.87
CA ILE A 24 -6.37 10.87 4.01
C ILE A 24 -7.25 11.61 5.02
N ALA A 25 -8.38 12.17 4.57
CA ALA A 25 -9.28 12.89 5.45
C ALA A 25 -9.84 11.99 6.57
N ARG A 26 -9.81 12.44 7.83
CA ARG A 26 -10.32 11.69 9.00
C ARG A 26 -11.80 11.33 8.85
N ALA A 27 -12.60 12.25 8.30
CA ALA A 27 -14.01 12.01 8.01
C ALA A 27 -14.22 10.80 7.07
N ARG A 28 -13.26 10.51 6.17
CA ARG A 28 -13.28 9.32 5.31
C ARG A 28 -12.99 8.06 6.12
N CYS A 29 -12.08 8.09 7.10
CA CYS A 29 -11.75 6.95 7.96
C CYS A 29 -12.82 6.66 9.03
N MET A 30 -13.56 7.68 9.49
CA MET A 30 -14.56 7.58 10.56
C MET A 30 -15.95 7.18 10.06
N LYS A 31 -16.37 7.63 8.86
CA LYS A 31 -17.62 7.14 8.22
C LYS A 31 -17.62 5.64 7.91
N ARG A 32 -16.46 5.01 8.00
CA ARG A 32 -16.22 3.59 7.68
C ARG A 32 -16.43 2.65 8.86
N ALA A 33 -16.70 3.18 10.06
CA ALA A 33 -16.91 2.42 11.27
C ALA A 33 -18.35 2.58 11.77
N GLY A 34 -19.15 1.51 11.72
CA GLY A 34 -20.53 1.52 12.21
C GLY A 34 -20.65 1.65 13.75
N ASP A 35 -19.55 1.51 14.47
CA ASP A 35 -19.45 1.46 15.94
C ASP A 35 -18.69 2.65 16.55
N GLY A 36 -18.31 3.66 15.74
CA GLY A 36 -17.58 4.85 16.21
C GLY A 36 -16.08 4.63 16.40
N GLN A 37 -15.51 3.46 16.06
CA GLN A 37 -14.08 3.16 16.16
C GLN A 37 -13.48 2.84 14.78
N SER A 38 -12.53 3.64 14.31
CA SER A 38 -12.02 3.51 12.93
C SER A 38 -11.30 2.17 12.68
N ASP A 39 -11.75 1.45 11.65
CA ASP A 39 -11.14 0.17 11.20
C ASP A 39 -9.83 0.36 10.45
N TRP A 40 -9.52 1.61 10.14
CA TRP A 40 -8.35 2.00 9.41
C TRP A 40 -7.09 1.61 10.20
N PRO A 41 -6.20 0.74 9.67
CA PRO A 41 -5.01 0.30 10.39
C PRO A 41 -4.09 1.46 10.82
N GLY A 42 -4.13 2.59 10.10
CA GLY A 42 -3.37 3.79 10.48
C GLY A 42 -4.00 4.62 11.60
N CYS A 43 -5.23 4.33 12.05
CA CYS A 43 -5.87 4.96 13.21
C CYS A 43 -5.62 4.19 14.52
N ALA A 44 -5.08 2.96 14.46
CA ALA A 44 -4.87 2.15 15.66
C ALA A 44 -3.88 2.86 16.61
N PRO A 45 -4.08 2.78 17.95
CA PRO A 45 -3.12 3.33 18.90
C PRO A 45 -1.71 2.75 18.64
N GLY A 46 -0.74 3.62 18.33
CA GLY A 46 0.56 3.21 17.80
C GLY A 46 0.46 2.84 16.32
N SER A 47 0.35 3.85 15.43
CA SER A 47 0.20 3.79 13.96
C SER A 47 1.30 3.01 13.20
N GLU A 48 2.10 2.25 13.94
CA GLU A 48 3.22 1.43 13.53
C GLU A 48 2.81 0.28 12.63
N LEU A 49 1.59 -0.27 12.71
CA LEU A 49 1.27 -1.50 11.95
C LEU A 49 1.55 -1.33 10.45
N LEU A 50 1.07 -0.24 9.83
CA LEU A 50 1.35 0.01 8.41
C LEU A 50 2.85 0.22 8.16
N THR A 51 3.56 0.86 9.09
CA THR A 51 5.03 1.04 9.01
C THR A 51 5.82 -0.26 9.26
N THR A 52 5.21 -1.27 9.90
CA THR A 52 5.80 -2.60 10.13
C THR A 52 5.63 -3.53 8.94
N LEU A 53 4.78 -3.18 7.97
CA LEU A 53 4.60 -3.97 6.76
C LEU A 53 5.91 -3.97 5.95
N HIS A 54 6.47 -5.17 5.75
CA HIS A 54 7.71 -5.33 5.01
C HIS A 54 7.61 -6.55 4.08
N HIS A 55 7.25 -6.28 2.81
CA HIS A 55 7.13 -7.29 1.77
C HIS A 55 7.62 -6.69 0.44
N PRO A 56 8.36 -7.43 -0.41
CA PRO A 56 8.92 -6.91 -1.66
C PRO A 56 7.85 -6.30 -2.58
N ASN A 57 6.66 -6.92 -2.63
CA ASN A 57 5.54 -6.48 -3.46
C ASN A 57 4.51 -5.57 -2.75
N ILE A 58 4.90 -4.91 -1.66
CA ILE A 58 4.10 -3.90 -0.97
C ILE A 58 4.92 -2.63 -0.87
N VAL A 59 4.29 -1.47 -1.08
CA VAL A 59 4.96 -0.19 -0.81
C VAL A 59 5.25 -0.02 0.67
N ARG A 60 6.50 0.32 0.97
CA ARG A 60 6.93 0.58 2.33
C ARG A 60 6.34 1.90 2.80
N VAL A 61 5.48 1.82 3.81
CA VAL A 61 5.07 2.99 4.60
C VAL A 61 6.20 3.32 5.56
N LEU A 62 6.73 4.54 5.44
CA LEU A 62 7.83 5.02 6.26
C LEU A 62 7.33 5.61 7.56
N ASP A 63 6.23 6.36 7.50
CA ASP A 63 5.65 7.02 8.66
C ASP A 63 4.17 7.38 8.43
N VAL A 64 3.42 7.58 9.52
CA VAL A 64 2.04 8.02 9.51
C VAL A 64 1.85 9.10 10.57
N PHE A 65 1.58 10.32 10.12
CA PHE A 65 1.25 11.46 10.99
C PHE A 65 -0.25 11.70 11.02
N GLU A 66 -0.72 12.33 12.10
CA GLU A 66 -2.11 12.70 12.28
C GLU A 66 -2.21 14.17 12.67
N ASN A 67 -3.20 14.87 12.10
CA ASN A 67 -3.60 16.20 12.52
C ASN A 67 -5.13 16.28 12.70
N ALA A 68 -5.66 17.47 12.99
CA ALA A 68 -7.09 17.64 13.26
C ALA A 68 -8.01 17.10 12.13
N GLY A 69 -7.60 17.23 10.86
CA GLY A 69 -8.45 16.89 9.70
C GLY A 69 -7.99 15.67 8.89
N HIS A 70 -6.72 15.28 8.99
CA HIS A 70 -6.11 14.32 8.07
C HIS A 70 -5.11 13.39 8.75
N PHE A 71 -5.03 12.17 8.22
CA PHE A 71 -3.85 11.32 8.32
C PHE A 71 -2.93 11.64 7.15
N GLN A 72 -1.63 11.73 7.40
CA GLN A 72 -0.60 11.92 6.40
C GLN A 72 0.28 10.66 6.39
N MET A 73 0.26 9.92 5.30
CA MET A 73 1.05 8.72 5.11
C MET A 73 2.27 9.03 4.24
N VAL A 74 3.47 8.79 4.76
CA VAL A 74 4.74 8.93 4.03
C VAL A 74 5.19 7.56 3.58
N MET A 75 5.47 7.40 2.29
CA MET A 75 5.81 6.13 1.65
C MET A 75 7.09 6.26 0.85
N GLU A 76 7.77 5.14 0.64
CA GLU A 76 8.84 5.07 -0.35
C GLU A 76 8.30 5.44 -1.73
N LYS A 77 9.13 6.10 -2.54
CA LYS A 77 8.87 6.21 -3.98
C LYS A 77 9.37 4.95 -4.67
N HIS A 78 8.51 4.29 -5.43
CA HIS A 78 8.86 3.09 -6.18
C HIS A 78 9.02 3.42 -7.67
N GLY A 79 10.27 3.41 -8.13
CA GLY A 79 10.63 3.79 -9.50
C GLY A 79 10.18 5.20 -9.90
N ALA A 80 10.24 5.48 -11.19
CA ALA A 80 9.52 6.58 -11.84
C ALA A 80 8.13 6.13 -12.35
N GLY A 81 7.76 4.87 -12.13
CA GLY A 81 6.87 4.12 -13.00
C GLY A 81 5.40 4.05 -12.56
N MET A 82 4.56 4.50 -13.50
CA MET A 82 3.34 3.88 -14.02
C MET A 82 2.59 2.88 -13.13
N ASP A 83 1.28 3.10 -13.02
CA ASP A 83 0.35 2.09 -12.52
C ASP A 83 0.03 1.02 -13.59
N LEU A 84 -0.44 -0.13 -13.14
CA LEU A 84 -0.72 -1.26 -14.01
C LEU A 84 -1.85 -0.92 -15.00
N PHE A 85 -2.74 0.00 -14.68
CA PHE A 85 -3.78 0.46 -15.59
C PHE A 85 -3.17 1.13 -16.83
N GLU A 86 -2.30 2.12 -16.65
CA GLU A 86 -1.58 2.78 -17.75
C GLU A 86 -0.67 1.79 -18.50
N PHE A 87 -0.08 0.82 -17.80
CA PHE A 87 0.69 -0.24 -18.44
C PHE A 87 -0.18 -1.09 -19.38
N ILE A 88 -1.33 -1.57 -18.92
CA ILE A 88 -2.27 -2.39 -19.72
C ILE A 88 -2.80 -1.60 -20.91
N ASP A 89 -3.14 -0.32 -20.73
CA ASP A 89 -3.68 0.54 -21.80
C ASP A 89 -2.70 0.66 -22.99
N ARG A 90 -1.39 0.57 -22.73
CA ARG A 90 -0.34 0.53 -23.76
C ARG A 90 -0.27 -0.80 -24.54
N SER A 91 -1.19 -1.73 -24.29
CA SER A 91 -1.28 -3.06 -24.93
C SER A 91 0.00 -3.92 -24.89
N PRO A 92 0.71 -4.04 -23.76
CA PRO A 92 1.86 -4.92 -23.63
C PRO A 92 1.42 -6.38 -23.51
N CYS A 93 2.35 -7.30 -23.80
CA CYS A 93 2.19 -8.70 -23.37
C CYS A 93 2.32 -8.75 -21.85
N LEU A 94 1.27 -9.21 -21.17
CA LEU A 94 1.29 -9.45 -19.73
C LEU A 94 1.87 -10.83 -19.45
N ASP A 95 2.89 -10.87 -18.60
CA ASP A 95 3.49 -12.11 -18.13
C ASP A 95 2.70 -12.65 -16.92
N GLU A 96 2.34 -13.95 -16.93
CA GLU A 96 1.71 -14.66 -15.81
C GLU A 96 2.35 -14.41 -14.42
N PRO A 97 3.70 -14.26 -14.28
CA PRO A 97 4.35 -13.87 -13.04
C PRO A 97 3.75 -12.67 -12.31
N LEU A 98 3.18 -11.68 -13.01
CA LEU A 98 2.61 -10.48 -12.40
C LEU A 98 1.54 -10.81 -11.34
N ALA A 99 0.63 -11.74 -11.67
CA ALA A 99 -0.43 -12.15 -10.76
C ALA A 99 0.14 -12.80 -9.48
N SER A 100 1.24 -13.56 -9.61
CA SER A 100 1.88 -14.23 -8.47
C SER A 100 2.43 -13.24 -7.43
N TYR A 101 2.96 -12.10 -7.87
CA TYR A 101 3.47 -11.05 -6.99
C TYR A 101 2.36 -10.38 -6.18
N VAL A 102 1.23 -10.09 -6.83
CA VAL A 102 0.05 -9.52 -6.17
C VAL A 102 -0.53 -10.51 -5.16
N VAL A 103 -0.64 -11.79 -5.53
CA VAL A 103 -1.11 -12.86 -4.63
C VAL A 103 -0.18 -13.01 -3.42
N SER A 104 1.14 -12.93 -3.61
CA SER A 104 2.12 -12.97 -2.50
C SER A 104 1.90 -11.81 -1.52
N ALA A 105 1.73 -10.58 -2.02
CA ALA A 105 1.44 -9.41 -1.20
C ALA A 105 0.14 -9.57 -0.39
N LEU A 106 -0.93 -10.05 -1.03
CA LEU A 106 -2.22 -10.26 -0.37
C LEU A 106 -2.16 -11.37 0.67
N SER A 107 -1.45 -12.46 0.38
CA SER A 107 -1.24 -13.55 1.34
C SER A 107 -0.53 -13.06 2.60
N TYR A 108 0.52 -12.24 2.44
CA TYR A 108 1.21 -11.60 3.55
C TYR A 108 0.28 -10.72 4.40
N LEU A 109 -0.51 -9.84 3.77
CA LEU A 109 -1.45 -8.96 4.48
C LEU A 109 -2.52 -9.77 5.24
N HIS A 110 -3.09 -10.79 4.60
CA HIS A 110 -4.11 -11.64 5.21
C HIS A 110 -3.54 -12.43 6.40
N GLY A 111 -2.27 -12.84 6.36
CA GLY A 111 -1.57 -13.44 7.50
C GLY A 111 -1.49 -12.51 8.72
N LEU A 112 -1.44 -11.20 8.49
CA LEU A 112 -1.48 -10.16 9.52
C LEU A 112 -2.90 -9.66 9.85
N ARG A 113 -3.93 -10.31 9.29
CA ARG A 113 -5.34 -9.89 9.39
C ARG A 113 -5.59 -8.48 8.85
N VAL A 114 -4.80 -8.04 7.89
CA VAL A 114 -5.02 -6.77 7.18
C VAL A 114 -5.68 -7.07 5.85
N LEU A 115 -6.82 -6.44 5.58
CA LEU A 115 -7.49 -6.49 4.28
C LEU A 115 -7.17 -5.23 3.50
N HIS A 116 -6.77 -5.33 2.23
CA HIS A 116 -6.53 -4.16 1.38
C HIS A 116 -7.83 -3.46 0.96
N ARG A 117 -8.85 -4.25 0.58
CA ARG A 117 -10.21 -3.84 0.15
C ARG A 117 -10.33 -2.98 -1.11
N ASP A 118 -9.23 -2.52 -1.71
CA ASP A 118 -9.27 -1.78 -2.99
C ASP A 118 -8.19 -2.27 -3.95
N VAL A 119 -8.14 -3.59 -4.19
CA VAL A 119 -7.19 -4.19 -5.15
C VAL A 119 -7.71 -3.94 -6.55
N LYS A 120 -6.93 -3.22 -7.34
CA LYS A 120 -7.19 -2.87 -8.74
C LYS A 120 -5.87 -2.53 -9.42
N ASP A 121 -5.88 -2.51 -10.74
CA ASP A 121 -4.73 -2.13 -11.58
C ASP A 121 -4.18 -0.73 -11.26
N GLU A 122 -5.03 0.26 -10.99
CA GLU A 122 -4.58 1.60 -10.56
C GLU A 122 -3.78 1.59 -9.24
N ASN A 123 -3.97 0.56 -8.40
CA ASN A 123 -3.32 0.44 -7.10
C ASN A 123 -2.12 -0.54 -7.14
N ILE A 124 -1.64 -0.88 -8.32
CA ILE A 124 -0.47 -1.72 -8.53
C ILE A 124 0.50 -0.92 -9.39
N ILE A 125 1.72 -0.67 -8.90
CA ILE A 125 2.72 0.10 -9.65
C ILE A 125 3.92 -0.76 -10.03
N LEU A 126 4.56 -0.42 -11.14
CA LEU A 126 5.74 -1.10 -11.66
C LEU A 126 6.93 -0.14 -11.72
N ASP A 127 8.13 -0.60 -11.35
CA ASP A 127 9.35 0.15 -11.61
C ASP A 127 9.92 -0.18 -13.01
N GLU A 128 11.03 0.47 -13.36
CA GLU A 128 11.73 0.30 -14.64
C GLU A 128 12.27 -1.14 -14.84
N CYS A 129 12.35 -1.92 -13.77
CA CYS A 129 12.80 -3.31 -13.75
C CYS A 129 11.64 -4.31 -13.67
N PHE A 130 10.39 -3.85 -13.86
CA PHE A 130 9.17 -4.66 -13.72
C PHE A 130 8.95 -5.24 -12.32
N HIS A 131 9.54 -4.65 -11.28
CA HIS A 131 9.15 -4.99 -9.92
C HIS A 131 7.82 -4.33 -9.57
N VAL A 132 6.95 -5.13 -8.99
CA VAL A 132 5.55 -4.76 -8.75
C VAL A 132 5.36 -4.46 -7.28
N LYS A 133 4.64 -3.38 -6.95
CA LYS A 133 4.19 -3.09 -5.59
C LYS A 133 2.71 -2.74 -5.54
N LEU A 134 2.02 -3.36 -4.59
CA LEU A 134 0.70 -2.95 -4.15
C LEU A 134 0.80 -1.64 -3.35
N ILE A 135 -0.01 -0.66 -3.74
CA ILE A 135 -0.09 0.68 -3.14
C ILE A 135 -1.52 0.99 -2.69
N ASP A 136 -1.69 2.18 -2.14
CA ASP A 136 -2.96 2.73 -1.67
C ASP A 136 -3.66 1.88 -0.62
N PHE A 137 -3.04 1.87 0.55
CA PHE A 137 -3.69 1.27 1.69
C PHE A 137 -4.92 2.05 2.13
N GLY A 138 -5.28 3.24 1.64
CA GLY A 138 -6.28 4.12 2.26
C GLY A 138 -7.70 3.57 2.45
N SER A 139 -8.02 2.36 1.95
CA SER A 139 -9.25 1.61 2.19
C SER A 139 -9.05 0.36 3.05
N ALA A 140 -7.84 0.02 3.45
CA ALA A 140 -7.52 -1.16 4.25
C ALA A 140 -8.23 -1.18 5.61
N ALA A 141 -8.37 -2.37 6.18
CA ALA A 141 -8.98 -2.57 7.49
C ALA A 141 -8.40 -3.78 8.21
N PHE A 142 -8.46 -3.75 9.54
CA PHE A 142 -8.17 -4.92 10.35
C PHE A 142 -9.37 -5.88 10.37
N MET A 143 -9.12 -7.15 10.08
CA MET A 143 -10.09 -8.23 10.18
C MET A 143 -10.11 -8.77 11.62
N GLY A 144 -11.07 -8.30 12.40
CA GLY A 144 -11.32 -8.81 13.76
C GLY A 144 -12.06 -10.16 13.75
N PRO A 145 -11.89 -10.99 14.80
CA PRO A 145 -12.75 -12.16 15.00
C PRO A 145 -14.21 -11.72 15.10
N ASP A 146 -15.10 -12.45 14.42
CA ASP A 146 -16.56 -12.25 14.41
C ASP A 146 -17.04 -10.85 13.97
N ARG A 147 -16.17 -10.10 13.28
CA ARG A 147 -16.48 -8.75 12.79
C ARG A 147 -16.72 -8.75 11.30
N TYR A 148 -17.90 -8.31 10.90
CA TYR A 148 -18.30 -8.22 9.49
C TYR A 148 -18.28 -6.78 9.01
N PHE A 149 -17.72 -6.56 7.83
CA PHE A 149 -17.84 -5.29 7.12
C PHE A 149 -19.21 -5.21 6.44
N THR A 150 -20.00 -4.21 6.80
CA THR A 150 -21.34 -3.94 6.22
C THR A 150 -21.32 -2.76 5.25
N THR A 151 -20.36 -1.86 5.40
CA THR A 151 -20.14 -0.73 4.49
C THR A 151 -19.14 -1.10 3.41
N PHE A 152 -19.53 -0.93 2.15
CA PHE A 152 -18.61 -1.12 1.03
C PHE A 152 -17.52 -0.04 1.02
N CYS A 153 -16.27 -0.48 0.87
CA CYS A 153 -15.10 0.36 0.65
C CYS A 153 -14.31 -0.26 -0.50
N GLY A 154 -14.02 0.52 -1.54
CA GLY A 154 -13.29 0.06 -2.73
C GLY A 154 -13.93 0.54 -4.01
N THR A 155 -13.37 0.07 -5.13
CA THR A 155 -13.83 0.37 -6.49
C THR A 155 -14.88 -0.65 -6.93
N VAL A 156 -16.02 -0.19 -7.45
CA VAL A 156 -17.24 -1.01 -7.65
C VAL A 156 -17.00 -2.14 -8.65
N GLU A 157 -16.28 -1.83 -9.71
CA GLU A 157 -15.95 -2.71 -10.83
C GLU A 157 -15.09 -3.91 -10.38
N TYR A 158 -14.38 -3.77 -9.27
CA TYR A 158 -13.48 -4.78 -8.69
C TYR A 158 -14.07 -5.48 -7.46
N CYS A 159 -15.33 -5.18 -7.09
CA CYS A 159 -15.93 -5.75 -5.89
C CYS A 159 -16.34 -7.21 -6.07
N SER A 160 -16.19 -7.99 -5.01
CA SER A 160 -16.61 -9.38 -4.99
C SER A 160 -18.14 -9.52 -5.03
N PRO A 161 -18.68 -10.65 -5.52
CA PRO A 161 -20.13 -10.82 -5.71
C PRO A 161 -20.95 -10.64 -4.44
N GLU A 162 -20.45 -11.09 -3.28
CA GLU A 162 -21.11 -10.91 -1.97
C GLU A 162 -21.24 -9.43 -1.55
N VAL A 163 -20.35 -8.58 -2.04
CA VAL A 163 -20.41 -7.13 -1.84
C VAL A 163 -21.42 -6.51 -2.80
N SER A 164 -21.42 -6.91 -4.07
CA SER A 164 -22.37 -6.41 -5.06
C SER A 164 -23.81 -6.83 -4.78
N GLN A 165 -24.04 -8.03 -4.24
CA GLN A 165 -25.38 -8.55 -3.94
C GLN A 165 -26.06 -7.83 -2.78
N ARG A 166 -25.30 -7.26 -1.83
CA ARG A 166 -25.82 -6.44 -0.73
C ARG A 166 -26.26 -5.03 -1.16
N ARG A 167 -26.15 -4.70 -2.45
CA ARG A 167 -26.57 -3.40 -3.02
C ARG A 167 -27.97 -3.42 -3.64
N ARG A 168 -28.72 -4.52 -3.51
CA ARG A 168 -30.13 -4.63 -3.93
C ARG A 168 -31.08 -4.50 -2.75
#